data_AF-A0AAN5D5X2-F1
#
_entry.id   AF-A0AAN5D5X2-F1
#
_cell.length_a   1.000
_cell.length_b   1.000
_cell.length_c   1.000
_cell.angle_alpha   90.00
_cell.angle_beta   90.00
_cell.angle_gamma   90.00
#
_symmetry.space_group_name_H-M   'P 1'
#
loop_
_entity.id
_entity.type
_entity.pdbx_description
1 polymer ?
#
loop_
_entity_poly.entity_id
_entity_poly.type
_entity_poly.pdbx_seq_one_letter_code
_entity_poly.pdbx_strand_id
1 'polypeptide(L)'
;ISSIILTAICVIIVNRSSSVTRAYSKLLILLLLGSTVADVFIQWVYDPVFMFPRLCVYRNAPFINIPFSAALGHSVLFSMIASGGPIYISLFVYRHQALLLPGSRLKFSLRAQAIFAAALCVPYCTIGISIYV
;
A
#
# COMPACT_ATOMS: atom_id res chain seq x y z
N ILE A 1 -17.40 0.39 -0.92
CA ILE A 1 -17.85 0.54 -2.34
C ILE A 1 -17.29 1.82 -2.97
N SER A 2 -17.48 2.99 -2.36
CA SER A 2 -16.99 4.28 -2.90
C SER A 2 -15.48 4.30 -3.19
N SER A 3 -14.63 3.80 -2.27
CA SER A 3 -13.18 3.71 -2.51
C SER A 3 -12.83 2.87 -3.74
N ILE A 4 -13.51 1.73 -3.95
CA ILE A 4 -13.24 0.82 -5.08
C ILE A 4 -13.57 1.52 -6.42
N ILE A 5 -14.73 2.20 -6.48
CA ILE A 5 -15.13 2.94 -7.69
C ILE A 5 -14.13 4.07 -7.98
N LEU A 6 -13.74 4.83 -6.95
CA LEU A 6 -12.77 5.91 -7.09
C LEU A 6 -11.42 5.37 -7.60
N THR A 7 -10.93 4.26 -7.04
CA THR A 7 -9.70 3.62 -7.49
C THR A 7 -9.81 3.18 -8.95
N ALA A 8 -10.92 2.57 -9.37
CA ALA A 8 -11.13 2.16 -10.76
C ALA A 8 -11.06 3.37 -11.72
N ILE A 9 -11.70 4.48 -11.35
CA ILE A 9 -11.63 5.75 -12.11
C ILE A 9 -10.18 6.25 -12.17
N CYS A 10 -9.47 6.30 -11.04
CA CYS A 10 -8.07 6.73 -10.99
C CYS A 10 -7.16 5.85 -11.87
N VAL A 11 -7.34 4.53 -11.86
CA VAL A 11 -6.58 3.60 -12.70
C VAL A 11 -6.84 3.86 -14.19
N ILE A 12 -8.09 4.12 -14.58
CA ILE A 12 -8.43 4.49 -15.97
C ILE A 12 -7.75 5.80 -16.36
N ILE A 13 -7.81 6.83 -15.51
CA ILE A 13 -7.16 8.13 -15.75
C ILE A 13 -5.65 7.95 -15.91
N VAL A 14 -5.00 7.20 -15.00
CA VAL A 14 -3.56 6.97 -15.04
C VAL A 14 -3.14 6.16 -16.28
N ASN A 15 -3.95 5.20 -16.73
CA ASN A 15 -3.68 4.45 -17.95
C ASN A 15 -3.87 5.27 -19.24
N ARG A 16 -4.81 6.22 -19.23
CA ARG A 16 -5.10 7.07 -20.39
C ARG A 16 -4.21 8.32 -20.47
N SER A 17 -3.51 8.65 -19.39
CA SER A 17 -2.65 9.83 -19.34
C SER A 17 -1.41 9.66 -20.23
N SER A 18 -1.29 10.52 -21.24
CA SER A 18 -0.12 10.56 -22.15
C SER A 18 1.10 11.23 -21.53
N SER A 19 0.93 12.01 -20.46
CA SER A 19 2.03 12.72 -19.78
C SER A 19 2.86 11.82 -18.87
N VAL A 20 2.42 10.57 -18.67
CA VAL A 20 3.00 9.64 -17.70
C VAL A 20 3.73 8.49 -18.40
N THR A 21 5.00 8.32 -18.07
CA THR A 21 5.77 7.15 -18.53
C THR A 21 5.17 5.83 -18.02
N ARG A 22 5.27 4.75 -18.82
CA ARG A 22 4.70 3.43 -18.46
C ARG A 22 5.19 2.89 -17.12
N ALA A 23 6.46 3.09 -16.78
CA ALA A 23 7.02 2.64 -15.51
C ALA A 23 6.40 3.37 -14.32
N TYR A 24 6.25 4.70 -14.41
CA TYR A 24 5.62 5.51 -13.37
C TYR A 24 4.12 5.19 -13.23
N SER A 25 3.42 4.98 -14.34
CA SER A 25 2.01 4.55 -14.34
C SER A 25 1.81 3.24 -13.57
N LYS A 26 2.67 2.24 -13.80
CA LYS A 26 2.63 0.97 -13.05
C LYS A 26 2.82 1.16 -11.55
N LEU A 27 3.76 2.01 -11.14
CA LEU A 27 4.00 2.31 -9.72
C LEU A 27 2.82 3.04 -9.07
N LEU A 28 2.19 3.99 -9.79
CA LEU A 28 0.98 4.66 -9.32
C LEU A 28 -0.20 3.70 -9.18
N ILE A 29 -0.39 2.80 -10.15
CA ILE A 29 -1.45 1.79 -10.09
C ILE A 29 -1.20 0.84 -8.91
N LEU A 30 0.04 0.42 -8.69
CA LEU A 30 0.40 -0.41 -7.54
C LEU A 30 0.08 0.29 -6.21
N LEU A 31 0.42 1.58 -6.08
CA LEU A 31 0.08 2.39 -4.90
C LEU A 31 -1.44 2.45 -4.69
N LEU A 32 -2.19 2.77 -5.75
CA LEU A 32 -3.65 2.88 -5.70
C LEU A 32 -4.29 1.56 -5.26
N LEU A 33 -3.89 0.44 -5.88
CA LEU A 33 -4.38 -0.89 -5.53
C LEU A 33 -4.05 -1.26 -4.08
N GLY A 34 -2.81 -1.00 -3.64
CA GLY A 34 -2.39 -1.24 -2.26
C GLY A 34 -3.25 -0.47 -1.26
N SER A 35 -3.50 0.81 -1.50
CA SER A 35 -4.38 1.64 -0.67
C SER A 35 -5.82 1.13 -0.65
N THR A 36 -6.37 0.71 -1.79
CA THR A 36 -7.74 0.16 -1.83
C THR A 36 -7.85 -1.14 -1.06
N VAL A 37 -6.84 -2.01 -1.16
CA VAL A 37 -6.83 -3.26 -0.39
C VAL A 37 -6.76 -2.95 1.10
N ALA A 38 -5.95 -1.97 1.52
CA ALA A 38 -5.91 -1.52 2.91
C ALA A 38 -7.27 -0.95 3.35
N ASP A 39 -7.94 -0.12 2.55
CA ASP A 39 -9.28 0.41 2.84
C ASP A 39 -10.32 -0.71 3.00
N VAL A 40 -10.34 -1.68 2.09
CA VAL A 40 -11.24 -2.83 2.15
C VAL A 40 -10.93 -3.68 3.39
N PHE A 41 -9.66 -3.88 3.71
CA PHE A 41 -9.25 -4.60 4.91
C PHE A 41 -9.66 -3.86 6.18
N ILE A 42 -9.51 -2.54 6.24
CA ILE A 42 -9.99 -1.71 7.36
C ILE A 42 -11.50 -1.86 7.49
N GLN A 43 -12.25 -1.73 6.41
CA GLN A 43 -13.71 -1.91 6.46
C GLN A 43 -14.08 -3.32 6.92
N TRP A 44 -13.33 -4.35 6.50
CA TRP A 44 -13.63 -5.72 6.89
C TRP A 44 -13.28 -6.03 8.35
N VAL A 45 -12.17 -5.51 8.86
CA VAL A 45 -11.68 -5.78 10.21
C VAL A 45 -12.30 -4.83 11.26
N TYR A 46 -12.47 -3.56 10.91
CA TYR A 46 -12.85 -2.48 11.82
C TYR A 46 -14.25 -1.91 11.59
N ASP A 47 -14.88 -2.11 10.43
CA ASP A 47 -16.22 -1.57 10.16
C ASP A 47 -17.28 -2.67 10.35
N PRO A 48 -17.97 -2.72 11.51
CA PRO A 48 -19.12 -3.57 11.68
C PRO A 48 -20.29 -2.82 11.05
N VAL A 49 -20.75 -3.22 9.87
CA VAL A 49 -21.94 -2.63 9.24
C VAL A 49 -23.13 -2.66 10.24
N PHE A 50 -23.32 -1.50 10.90
CA PHE A 50 -24.54 -0.79 11.26
C PHE A 50 -25.16 -0.72 12.67
N MET A 51 -24.75 -1.40 13.75
CA MET A 51 -25.35 -1.08 15.07
C MET A 51 -24.52 -1.23 16.36
N PHE A 52 -23.36 -1.91 16.37
CA PHE A 52 -22.59 -2.04 17.61
C PHE A 52 -21.07 -2.07 17.34
N PRO A 53 -20.29 -1.09 17.86
CA PRO A 53 -18.85 -1.02 17.67
C PRO A 53 -18.15 -1.99 18.63
N ARG A 54 -18.29 -3.30 18.38
CA ARG A 54 -17.25 -4.24 18.78
C ARG A 54 -16.46 -4.53 17.53
N LEU A 55 -15.14 -4.30 17.57
CA LEU A 55 -14.23 -4.75 16.52
C LEU A 55 -14.62 -6.19 16.15
N CYS A 56 -14.65 -6.55 14.86
CA CYS A 56 -15.11 -7.87 14.41
C CYS A 56 -14.40 -9.02 15.14
N VAL A 57 -13.18 -8.77 15.65
CA VAL A 57 -12.39 -9.72 16.42
C VAL A 57 -12.90 -9.96 17.86
N TYR A 58 -13.70 -9.07 18.42
CA TYR A 58 -14.35 -9.20 19.73
C TYR A 58 -15.83 -9.62 19.63
N ARG A 59 -16.27 -10.13 18.48
CA ARG A 59 -17.65 -10.59 18.29
C ARG A 59 -17.80 -12.02 18.81
N ASN A 60 -18.68 -12.23 19.78
CA ASN A 60 -18.93 -13.54 20.41
C ASN A 60 -19.59 -14.59 19.47
N ALA A 61 -19.91 -14.24 18.21
CA ALA A 61 -20.43 -15.15 17.19
C ALA A 61 -20.23 -14.52 15.79
N PRO A 62 -19.04 -14.64 15.17
CA PRO A 62 -18.82 -14.13 13.83
C PRO A 62 -19.52 -15.02 12.78
N PHE A 63 -20.03 -14.41 11.69
CA PHE A 63 -20.60 -15.16 10.56
C PHE A 63 -19.57 -16.06 9.87
N ILE A 64 -18.29 -15.67 9.90
CA ILE A 64 -17.16 -16.44 9.40
C ILE A 64 -16.14 -16.53 10.53
N ASN A 65 -15.89 -17.73 11.02
CA ASN A 65 -14.96 -17.97 12.11
C ASN A 65 -13.54 -18.04 11.54
N ILE A 66 -12.90 -16.88 11.40
CA ILE A 66 -11.56 -16.78 10.83
C ILE A 66 -10.56 -17.07 11.96
N PRO A 67 -9.61 -18.00 11.80
CA PRO A 67 -8.65 -18.38 12.84
C PRO A 67 -7.52 -17.34 13.01
N PHE A 68 -7.85 -16.04 12.98
CA PHE A 68 -6.87 -14.97 13.18
C PHE A 68 -7.10 -14.28 14.53
N SER A 69 -6.01 -14.08 15.28
CA SER A 69 -6.05 -13.29 16.51
C SER A 69 -6.18 -11.79 16.19
N ALA A 70 -6.75 -11.01 17.11
CA ALA A 70 -6.87 -9.55 16.98
C ALA A 70 -5.52 -8.89 16.74
N ALA A 71 -4.53 -9.39 17.48
CA ALA A 71 -3.11 -9.11 17.35
C ALA A 71 -2.61 -9.15 15.91
N LEU A 72 -2.86 -10.28 15.24
CA LEU A 72 -2.37 -10.54 13.91
C LEU A 72 -3.11 -9.68 12.89
N GLY A 73 -4.43 -9.51 13.03
CA GLY A 73 -5.21 -8.61 12.19
C GLY A 73 -4.74 -7.15 12.28
N HIS A 74 -4.43 -6.68 13.49
CA HIS A 74 -3.88 -5.35 13.71
C HIS A 74 -2.48 -5.20 13.11
N SER A 75 -1.60 -6.18 13.34
CA SER A 75 -0.24 -6.21 12.79
C SER A 75 -0.27 -6.17 11.25
N VAL A 76 -1.11 -6.99 10.62
CA VAL A 76 -1.27 -7.01 9.16
C VAL A 76 -1.75 -5.66 8.64
N LEU A 77 -2.71 -5.02 9.31
CA LEU A 77 -3.17 -3.68 8.92
C LEU A 77 -2.02 -2.67 8.87
N PHE A 78 -1.24 -2.57 9.96
CA PHE A 78 -0.17 -1.58 10.05
C PHE A 78 0.92 -1.85 9.01
N SER A 79 1.27 -3.12 8.78
CA SER A 79 2.18 -3.49 7.70
C SER A 79 1.64 -3.13 6.32
N MET A 80 0.33 -3.30 6.06
CA MET A 80 -0.28 -2.90 4.79
C MET A 80 -0.23 -1.39 4.58
N ILE A 81 -0.61 -0.59 5.57
CA ILE A 81 -0.53 0.89 5.49
C ILE A 81 0.92 1.33 5.28
N ALA A 82 1.85 0.77 6.04
CA ALA A 82 3.26 1.08 5.97
C ALA A 82 3.86 0.71 4.60
N SER A 83 3.42 -0.38 3.96
CA SER A 83 3.91 -0.80 2.64
C SER A 83 3.69 0.23 1.52
N GLY A 84 2.82 1.23 1.72
CA GLY A 84 2.71 2.39 0.83
C GLY A 84 3.97 3.26 0.81
N GLY A 85 4.75 3.30 1.89
CA GLY A 85 5.99 4.06 2.02
C GLY A 85 7.03 3.72 0.95
N PRO A 86 7.46 2.44 0.82
CA PRO A 86 8.39 2.02 -0.23
C PRO A 86 7.93 2.36 -1.66
N ILE A 87 6.63 2.26 -1.94
CA ILE A 87 6.06 2.60 -3.25
C ILE A 87 6.16 4.12 -3.49
N TYR A 88 5.81 4.93 -2.48
CA TYR A 88 5.93 6.38 -2.54
C TYR A 88 7.39 6.85 -2.71
N ILE A 89 8.31 6.26 -1.95
CA ILE A 89 9.75 6.52 -2.07
C ILE A 89 10.24 6.13 -3.48
N SER A 90 9.78 5.01 -4.02
CA SER A 90 10.12 4.58 -5.39
C SER A 90 9.63 5.58 -6.44
N LEU A 91 8.42 6.12 -6.29
CA LEU A 91 7.88 7.17 -7.15
C LEU A 91 8.70 8.47 -7.04
N PHE A 92 9.09 8.86 -5.83
CA PHE A 92 9.95 10.01 -5.58
C PHE A 92 11.32 9.83 -6.25
N VAL A 93 11.97 8.69 -6.05
CA VAL A 93 13.25 8.37 -6.68
C VAL A 93 13.10 8.39 -8.19
N TYR A 94 12.07 7.76 -8.77
CA TYR A 94 11.85 7.77 -10.21
C TYR A 94 11.76 9.20 -10.78
N ARG A 95 10.96 10.07 -10.14
CA ARG A 95 10.82 11.49 -10.52
C ARG A 95 12.14 12.24 -10.38
N HIS A 96 12.85 12.04 -9.27
CA HIS A 96 14.12 12.70 -9.00
C HIS A 96 15.17 12.31 -10.05
N GLN A 97 15.26 11.02 -10.38
CA GLN A 97 16.19 10.48 -11.37
C GLN A 97 15.91 10.98 -12.80
N ALA A 98 14.66 11.30 -13.12
CA ALA A 98 14.27 11.88 -14.40
C ALA A 98 14.74 13.35 -14.57
N LEU A 99 14.93 14.09 -13.46
CA LEU A 99 15.37 15.49 -13.47
C LEU A 99 16.90 15.64 -13.43
N LEU A 100 17.65 14.57 -13.11
CA LEU A 100 19.10 14.62 -13.00
C LEU A 100 19.79 14.64 -14.37
N LEU A 101 20.74 15.57 -14.51
CA LEU A 101 21.59 15.71 -15.70
C LEU A 101 22.40 14.42 -15.97
N PRO A 102 22.69 14.10 -17.24
CA PRO A 102 23.63 13.04 -17.59
C PRO A 102 24.99 13.27 -16.90
N GLY A 103 25.56 12.23 -16.29
CA GLY A 103 26.85 12.32 -15.58
C GLY A 103 26.77 12.72 -14.09
N SER A 104 25.58 13.04 -13.57
CA SER A 104 25.41 13.29 -12.13
C SER A 104 25.78 12.06 -11.29
N ARG A 105 26.59 12.26 -10.23
CA ARG A 105 26.93 11.23 -9.24
C ARG A 105 25.73 10.73 -8.44
N LEU A 106 24.63 11.48 -8.42
CA LEU A 106 23.38 11.12 -7.74
C LEU A 106 22.48 10.24 -8.62
N LYS A 107 22.91 9.89 -9.83
CA LYS A 107 22.13 9.09 -10.77
C LYS A 107 22.25 7.61 -10.43
N PHE A 108 21.13 6.99 -10.07
CA PHE A 108 21.06 5.57 -9.74
C PHE A 108 20.70 4.74 -10.97
N SER A 109 21.37 3.59 -11.13
CA SER A 109 20.95 2.59 -12.11
C SER A 109 19.59 2.00 -11.75
N LEU A 110 18.85 1.49 -12.74
CA LEU A 110 17.56 0.81 -12.50
C LEU A 110 17.70 -0.37 -11.52
N ARG A 111 18.83 -1.09 -11.57
CA ARG A 111 19.13 -2.18 -10.64
C ARG A 111 19.27 -1.67 -9.21
N ALA A 112 20.03 -0.59 -9.01
CA ALA A 112 20.20 0.02 -7.69
C ALA A 112 18.86 0.54 -7.13
N GLN A 113 18.02 1.14 -7.97
CA GLN A 113 16.67 1.58 -7.57
C GLN A 113 15.79 0.40 -7.15
N ALA A 114 15.82 -0.71 -7.89
CA ALA A 114 15.06 -1.91 -7.55
C ALA A 114 15.54 -2.57 -6.25
N ILE A 115 16.86 -2.67 -6.04
CA ILE A 115 17.45 -3.19 -4.80
C ILE A 115 17.09 -2.30 -3.62
N PHE A 116 17.18 -0.97 -3.79
CA PHE A 116 16.80 -0.01 -2.76
C PHE A 116 15.32 -0.13 -2.38
N ALA A 117 14.43 -0.21 -3.37
CA ALA A 117 13.00 -0.42 -3.14
C ALA A 117 12.73 -1.76 -2.41
N ALA A 118 13.37 -2.85 -2.83
CA ALA A 118 13.23 -4.15 -2.18
C ALA A 118 13.74 -4.15 -0.73
N ALA A 119 14.87 -3.48 -0.48
CA ALA A 119 15.42 -3.31 0.86
C ALA A 119 14.47 -2.51 1.78
N LEU A 120 13.79 -1.49 1.23
CA LEU A 120 12.77 -0.75 1.97
C LEU A 120 11.50 -1.57 2.23
N CYS A 121 11.11 -2.51 1.37
CA CYS A 121 9.94 -3.33 1.64
C CYS A 121 10.07 -4.15 2.92
N VAL A 122 11.28 -4.62 3.27
CA VAL A 122 11.50 -5.48 4.44
C VAL A 122 11.02 -4.82 5.76
N PRO A 123 11.57 -3.66 6.20
CA PRO A 123 11.14 -3.05 7.46
C PRO A 123 9.68 -2.61 7.45
N TYR A 124 9.16 -2.14 6.32
CA TYR A 124 7.76 -1.67 6.22
C TYR A 124 6.75 -2.83 6.23
N CYS A 125 7.12 -4.01 5.72
CA CYS A 125 6.29 -5.21 5.83
C CYS A 125 6.32 -5.82 7.25
N THR A 126 7.39 -5.61 8.02
CA THR A 126 7.53 -6.15 9.38
C THR A 126 7.08 -5.20 10.49
N ILE A 127 6.89 -3.90 10.21
CA ILE A 127 6.60 -2.90 11.25
C ILE A 127 5.35 -3.21 12.06
N GLY A 128 4.34 -3.81 11.45
CA GLY A 128 3.13 -4.19 12.15
C GLY A 128 3.36 -5.24 13.24
N ILE A 129 4.32 -6.14 13.02
CA ILE A 129 4.73 -7.13 14.03
C ILE A 129 5.42 -6.43 15.20
N SER A 130 6.29 -5.45 14.91
CA SER A 130 7.02 -4.67 15.92
C SER A 130 6.12 -3.78 16.79
N ILE A 131 4.94 -3.40 16.33
CA ILE A 131 3.99 -2.59 17.12
C ILE A 131 3.25 -3.45 18.14
N TYR A 132 3.15 -4.76 17.91
CA TYR A 132 2.37 -5.67 18.75
C TYR A 132 3.21 -6.40 19.82
N VAL A 133 4.49 -6.64 19.55
CA VAL A 133 5.45 -7.22 20.52
C VAL A 133 5.92 -6.16 21.49
#